data_AF-A0A515ERL8-F1
#
_entry.id   AF-A0A515ERL8-F1
#
_cell.length_a   1.000
_cell.length_b   1.000
_cell.length_c   1.000
_cell.angle_alpha   90.00
_cell.angle_beta   90.00
_cell.angle_gamma   90.00
#
_symmetry.space_group_name_H-M   'P 1'
#
loop_
_entity.id
_entity.type
_entity.pdbx_description
1 polymer ?
#
loop_
_entity_poly.entity_id
_entity_poly.type
_entity_poly.pdbx_seq_one_letter_code
_entity_poly.pdbx_strand_id
1 'polypeptide(L)'
;MSAVDAIPLLLGGNPGYQAQRSLRFRSAASASLSRTPSAASNRRTWTWSGWAKRGTLGVIQGLFSARQAKDDISGAYIWTGDKLTFIDRPGVTNLQLTTTMVLRDPSAHYHLIFQADTTNATASDRFKIYVNGVRVTAFDTATYPAQNYEIAYINNTQDHRIGAFQDNTPSNFDGYLSDVHFIDGQALTPAAFGQFDSNGMWQPKPYTGTYGANGFRLRFDDATSTTTLMADSSGNGNNWTANNISLTTGPTYDSMLDVPLGSGGAERGNHPVLNRLSHALAANVIGEGNLSLVNYAGTYYTSAGSTFYVSSGKWYFEASMTGSGASNTVGVHKGTSYTGSTVSTSGAYQTQAGSVGYTSDTGVISLGGVTQSTGATWTAGDAIGVALDMTAGTVQFYKNNVAQGSPVTGISGDYTPAFALNYFATSTLYPNFGQRPFAYTPPVGFKPLHTGNLSAGAVAASGSFSGNAAADGPFVWCNGTPETLAINGNAVTWGTHADRLANGFKLRTASTSYNASGTNTWTATVLSPQSKSAFNIQTAKANP
;
A
#
# COMPACT_ATOMS: atom_id res chain seq x y z
N MET A 1 -42.92 39.31 -2.04
CA MET A 1 -42.56 39.96 -0.77
C MET A 1 -41.82 38.91 0.05
N SER A 2 -40.56 39.21 0.42
CA SER A 2 -39.75 38.56 1.48
C SER A 2 -39.29 37.10 1.24
N ALA A 3 -38.06 36.63 1.49
CA ALA A 3 -36.74 37.15 1.90
C ALA A 3 -35.76 35.97 1.64
N VAL A 4 -34.59 36.11 0.99
CA VAL A 4 -33.26 36.52 1.52
C VAL A 4 -32.70 35.62 2.66
N ASP A 5 -31.55 35.00 2.36
CA ASP A 5 -30.48 34.41 3.19
C ASP A 5 -30.76 33.11 3.98
N ALA A 6 -29.86 32.12 4.11
CA ALA A 6 -28.40 32.10 4.00
C ALA A 6 -27.88 30.70 3.61
N ILE A 7 -26.78 30.67 2.85
CA ILE A 7 -25.88 29.51 2.72
C ILE A 7 -25.04 29.45 4.01
N PRO A 8 -25.05 28.35 4.78
CA PRO A 8 -24.05 28.16 5.82
C PRO A 8 -22.75 27.70 5.15
N LEU A 9 -21.81 28.64 5.03
CA LEU A 9 -20.40 28.32 4.90
C LEU A 9 -19.96 27.69 6.23
N LEU A 10 -20.06 26.36 6.34
CA LEU A 10 -19.52 25.64 7.50
C LEU A 10 -18.09 25.22 7.21
N LEU A 11 -17.18 25.73 8.04
CA LEU A 11 -15.78 25.32 8.16
C LEU A 11 -15.69 23.80 8.40
N GLY A 12 -15.24 23.07 7.39
CA GLY A 12 -14.92 21.64 7.45
C GLY A 12 -14.45 21.19 6.08
N GLY A 13 -13.20 20.75 5.98
CA GLY A 13 -12.57 20.38 4.71
C GLY A 13 -13.49 19.50 3.86
N ASN A 14 -13.69 19.90 2.60
CA ASN A 14 -14.40 19.13 1.58
C ASN A 14 -13.97 17.66 1.72
N PRO A 15 -14.87 16.68 1.97
CA PRO A 15 -14.47 15.29 2.01
C PRO A 15 -14.07 14.95 0.57
N GLY A 16 -12.77 15.10 0.28
CA GLY A 16 -12.22 14.87 -1.05
C GLY A 16 -12.71 13.52 -1.57
N TYR A 17 -12.99 13.48 -2.87
CA TYR A 17 -13.42 12.27 -3.55
C TYR A 17 -12.57 11.05 -3.14
N GLN A 18 -13.24 9.95 -2.84
CA GLN A 18 -12.62 8.71 -2.36
C GLN A 18 -13.04 7.53 -3.22
N ALA A 19 -12.04 6.77 -3.67
CA ALA A 19 -12.25 5.41 -4.11
C ALA A 19 -12.93 4.63 -2.97
N GLN A 20 -14.01 3.95 -3.28
CA GLN A 20 -14.79 3.25 -2.26
C GLN A 20 -14.11 1.94 -1.88
N ARG A 21 -13.72 1.13 -2.86
CA ARG A 21 -13.07 -0.17 -2.63
C ARG A 21 -11.94 -0.37 -3.61
N SER A 22 -11.04 -1.27 -3.27
CA SER A 22 -10.12 -1.86 -4.24
C SER A 22 -10.50 -3.31 -4.50
N LEU A 23 -10.08 -3.81 -5.65
CA LEU A 23 -10.08 -5.23 -5.93
C LEU A 23 -8.68 -5.78 -5.68
N ARG A 24 -8.58 -6.80 -4.82
CA ARG A 24 -7.34 -7.55 -4.62
C ARG A 24 -7.19 -8.61 -5.71
N PHE A 25 -6.02 -8.61 -6.32
CA PHE A 25 -5.56 -9.65 -7.24
C PHE A 25 -4.56 -10.53 -6.47
N ARG A 26 -4.80 -11.83 -6.50
CA ARG A 26 -3.96 -12.85 -5.86
C ARG A 26 -3.30 -13.66 -6.95
N SER A 27 -1.98 -13.49 -7.12
CA SER A 27 -1.25 -14.18 -8.19
C SER A 27 -1.29 -15.70 -8.04
N ALA A 28 -1.29 -16.22 -6.81
CA ALA A 28 -1.40 -17.66 -6.53
C ALA A 28 -2.74 -18.26 -6.99
N ALA A 29 -3.79 -17.43 -7.11
CA ALA A 29 -5.08 -17.84 -7.65
C ALA A 29 -5.20 -17.53 -9.16
N SER A 30 -4.18 -16.99 -9.81
CA SER A 30 -4.26 -16.48 -11.18
C SER A 30 -5.41 -15.47 -11.38
N ALA A 31 -5.69 -14.66 -10.35
CA ALA A 31 -6.77 -13.69 -10.37
C ALA A 31 -6.58 -12.68 -11.50
N SER A 32 -7.64 -12.41 -12.26
CA SER A 32 -7.62 -11.40 -13.35
C SER A 32 -9.04 -11.00 -13.73
N LEU A 33 -9.16 -9.91 -14.49
CA LEU A 33 -10.39 -9.55 -15.19
C LEU A 33 -10.18 -9.69 -16.70
N SER A 34 -11.23 -10.03 -17.44
CA SER A 34 -11.20 -10.07 -18.90
C SER A 34 -12.36 -9.35 -19.58
N ARG A 35 -12.08 -8.77 -20.75
CA ARG A 35 -13.08 -8.24 -21.67
C ARG A 35 -12.52 -8.26 -23.09
N THR A 36 -13.35 -8.59 -24.07
CA THR A 36 -13.06 -8.35 -25.49
C THR A 36 -13.99 -7.26 -25.99
N PRO A 37 -13.49 -6.09 -26.42
CA PRO A 37 -14.32 -5.07 -27.06
C PRO A 37 -15.09 -5.64 -28.25
N SER A 38 -16.36 -5.26 -28.42
CA SER A 38 -17.20 -5.71 -29.54
C SER A 38 -16.80 -5.07 -30.88
N ALA A 39 -16.15 -3.91 -30.83
CA ALA A 39 -15.57 -3.23 -31.98
C ALA A 39 -14.27 -2.52 -31.55
N ALA A 40 -13.35 -2.32 -32.50
CA ALA A 40 -12.19 -1.47 -32.30
C ALA A 40 -12.62 0.00 -32.22
N SER A 41 -11.86 0.81 -31.47
CA SER A 41 -12.07 2.25 -31.39
C SER A 41 -10.75 3.01 -31.53
N ASN A 42 -10.58 4.19 -30.92
CA ASN A 42 -9.41 5.03 -31.15
C ASN A 42 -8.13 4.43 -30.55
N ARG A 43 -7.27 3.87 -31.41
CA ARG A 43 -5.98 3.27 -31.03
C ARG A 43 -4.80 4.26 -31.06
N ARG A 44 -5.05 5.51 -31.45
CA ARG A 44 -4.05 6.59 -31.51
C ARG A 44 -4.08 7.47 -30.28
N THR A 45 -5.26 7.68 -29.71
CA THR A 45 -5.51 8.61 -28.62
C THR A 45 -6.40 7.95 -27.57
N TRP A 46 -5.86 7.73 -26.37
CA TRP A 46 -6.59 7.17 -25.23
C TRP A 46 -5.81 7.39 -23.93
N THR A 47 -6.47 7.22 -22.79
CA THR A 47 -5.84 7.29 -21.46
C THR A 47 -6.31 6.17 -20.56
N TRP A 48 -5.38 5.44 -19.95
CA TRP A 48 -5.67 4.53 -18.84
C TRP A 48 -5.21 5.18 -17.53
N SER A 49 -6.03 5.11 -16.48
CA SER A 49 -5.73 5.64 -15.15
C SER A 49 -6.16 4.64 -14.09
N GLY A 50 -5.35 4.42 -13.06
CA GLY A 50 -5.74 3.56 -11.95
C GLY A 50 -4.81 3.70 -10.75
N TRP A 51 -5.34 3.41 -9.57
CA TRP A 51 -4.54 3.31 -8.35
C TRP A 51 -4.13 1.87 -8.12
N ALA A 52 -2.85 1.65 -7.83
CA ALA A 52 -2.27 0.34 -7.63
C ALA A 52 -1.47 0.27 -6.34
N LYS A 53 -1.72 -0.72 -5.49
CA LYS A 53 -0.87 -1.06 -4.35
C LYS A 53 -0.27 -2.43 -4.55
N ARG A 54 1.04 -2.56 -4.36
CA ARG A 54 1.77 -3.78 -4.71
C ARG A 54 1.78 -4.82 -3.58
N GLY A 55 1.74 -6.08 -3.98
CA GLY A 55 2.02 -7.25 -3.17
C GLY A 55 3.46 -7.73 -3.37
N THR A 56 3.60 -8.82 -4.12
CA THR A 56 4.88 -9.44 -4.48
C THR A 56 5.81 -8.51 -5.27
N LEU A 57 7.11 -8.57 -4.98
CA LEU A 57 8.18 -7.79 -5.62
C LEU A 57 9.16 -8.70 -6.38
N GLY A 58 9.98 -8.14 -7.26
CA GLY A 58 11.07 -8.87 -7.94
C GLY A 58 10.62 -9.82 -9.06
N VAL A 59 9.34 -9.82 -9.42
CA VAL A 59 8.74 -10.68 -10.45
C VAL A 59 7.96 -9.85 -11.46
N ILE A 60 7.71 -10.41 -12.65
CA ILE A 60 6.84 -9.77 -13.64
C ILE A 60 5.40 -9.77 -13.14
N GLN A 61 4.73 -8.62 -13.18
CA GLN A 61 3.34 -8.48 -12.76
C GLN A 61 2.55 -7.59 -13.73
N GLY A 62 1.49 -8.12 -14.34
CA GLY A 62 0.70 -7.37 -15.30
C GLY A 62 -0.41 -6.52 -14.72
N LEU A 63 -0.48 -5.25 -15.11
CA LEU A 63 -1.51 -4.32 -14.63
C LEU A 63 -2.71 -4.29 -15.58
N PHE A 64 -2.44 -4.01 -16.85
CA PHE A 64 -3.44 -3.90 -17.92
C PHE A 64 -2.79 -4.32 -19.25
N SER A 65 -3.41 -5.21 -20.00
CA SER A 65 -2.88 -5.65 -21.30
C SER A 65 -3.99 -6.01 -22.28
N ALA A 66 -3.63 -6.12 -23.56
CA ALA A 66 -4.40 -6.80 -24.58
C ALA A 66 -3.48 -7.60 -25.48
N ARG A 67 -3.92 -8.77 -25.95
CA ARG A 67 -3.12 -9.61 -26.85
C ARG A 67 -3.94 -10.22 -27.97
N GLN A 68 -3.26 -10.57 -29.06
CA GLN A 68 -3.80 -11.39 -30.14
C GLN A 68 -3.29 -12.84 -30.07
N ALA A 69 -1.99 -13.01 -29.83
CA ALA A 69 -1.30 -14.29 -29.78
C ALA A 69 -0.09 -14.20 -28.83
N LYS A 70 0.68 -15.30 -28.69
CA LYS A 70 1.81 -15.49 -27.76
C LYS A 70 2.54 -14.20 -27.33
N ASP A 71 3.42 -13.70 -28.19
CA ASP A 71 4.32 -12.57 -27.91
C ASP A 71 3.73 -11.23 -28.36
N ASP A 72 2.53 -11.28 -28.94
CA ASP A 72 1.80 -10.22 -29.62
C ASP A 72 0.91 -9.48 -28.62
N ILE A 73 1.53 -8.51 -27.93
CA ILE A 73 0.94 -7.86 -26.75
C ILE A 73 1.14 -6.35 -26.74
N SER A 74 0.12 -5.64 -26.24
CA SER A 74 0.21 -4.25 -25.82
C SER A 74 -0.19 -4.18 -24.35
N GLY A 75 0.61 -3.58 -23.47
CA GLY A 75 0.23 -3.50 -22.06
C GLY A 75 1.26 -2.90 -21.11
N ALA A 76 0.75 -2.60 -19.91
CA ALA A 76 1.49 -2.15 -18.76
C ALA A 76 1.77 -3.30 -17.79
N TYR A 77 3.01 -3.41 -17.34
CA TYR A 77 3.44 -4.39 -16.33
C TYR A 77 4.59 -3.83 -15.50
N ILE A 78 4.87 -4.48 -14.38
CA ILE A 78 6.05 -4.23 -13.56
C ILE A 78 7.04 -5.37 -13.81
N TRP A 79 8.27 -5.05 -14.18
CA TRP A 79 9.31 -6.03 -14.51
C TRP A 79 9.98 -6.59 -13.25
N THR A 80 10.84 -7.62 -13.40
CA THR A 80 11.57 -8.27 -12.29
C THR A 80 12.50 -7.32 -11.51
N GLY A 81 12.88 -6.17 -12.09
CA GLY A 81 13.61 -5.10 -11.39
C GLY A 81 12.72 -4.11 -10.62
N ASP A 82 11.42 -4.40 -10.49
CA ASP A 82 10.38 -3.51 -9.96
C ASP A 82 10.16 -2.23 -10.78
N LYS A 83 10.57 -2.25 -12.05
CA LYS A 83 10.46 -1.11 -12.98
C LYS A 83 9.13 -1.15 -13.71
N LEU A 84 8.45 -0.01 -13.78
CA LEU A 84 7.22 0.11 -14.55
C LEU A 84 7.56 0.09 -16.05
N THR A 85 6.86 -0.73 -16.81
CA THR A 85 7.04 -0.83 -18.25
C THR A 85 5.70 -0.79 -18.97
N PHE A 86 5.65 -0.04 -20.07
CA PHE A 86 4.62 -0.21 -21.08
C PHE A 86 5.28 -0.74 -22.36
N ILE A 87 4.66 -1.73 -23.00
CA ILE A 87 5.12 -2.28 -24.28
C ILE A 87 3.96 -2.34 -25.28
N ASP A 88 4.28 -2.17 -26.55
CA ASP A 88 3.49 -2.58 -27.70
C ASP A 88 4.39 -3.36 -28.66
N ARG A 89 4.06 -4.64 -28.87
CA ARG A 89 4.89 -5.58 -29.62
C ARG A 89 4.04 -6.54 -30.47
N PRO A 90 3.44 -6.08 -31.59
CA PRO A 90 2.86 -6.97 -32.61
C PRO A 90 3.98 -7.58 -33.48
N GLY A 91 4.54 -8.71 -33.08
CA GLY A 91 5.70 -9.35 -33.71
C GLY A 91 7.04 -8.63 -33.50
N VAL A 92 7.04 -7.29 -33.48
CA VAL A 92 8.20 -6.42 -33.22
C VAL A 92 7.83 -5.29 -32.28
N THR A 93 8.78 -4.81 -31.47
CA THR A 93 8.52 -3.73 -30.50
C THR A 93 8.40 -2.38 -31.20
N ASN A 94 7.19 -1.80 -31.19
CA ASN A 94 6.93 -0.46 -31.75
C ASN A 94 6.88 0.63 -30.67
N LEU A 95 6.57 0.27 -29.43
CA LEU A 95 6.63 1.15 -28.26
C LEU A 95 7.17 0.34 -27.08
N GLN A 96 8.16 0.88 -26.38
CA GLN A 96 8.61 0.35 -25.11
C GLN A 96 9.19 1.48 -24.25
N LEU A 97 8.52 1.77 -23.15
CA LEU A 97 9.03 2.67 -22.13
C LEU A 97 9.22 1.89 -20.83
N THR A 98 10.47 1.72 -20.39
CA THR A 98 10.82 1.11 -19.10
C THR A 98 11.45 2.16 -18.20
N THR A 99 10.81 2.45 -17.07
CA THR A 99 11.21 3.54 -16.18
C THR A 99 12.51 3.24 -15.44
N THR A 100 13.34 4.26 -15.15
CA THR A 100 14.46 4.10 -14.22
C THR A 100 14.00 3.96 -12.77
N MET A 101 12.88 4.62 -12.42
CA MET A 101 12.26 4.50 -11.10
C MET A 101 11.72 3.09 -10.86
N VAL A 102 11.76 2.67 -9.60
CA VAL A 102 11.30 1.35 -9.13
C VAL A 102 10.13 1.52 -8.17
N LEU A 103 9.09 0.74 -8.35
CA LEU A 103 7.86 0.79 -7.54
C LEU A 103 7.96 -0.24 -6.41
N ARG A 104 8.79 -0.02 -5.39
CA ARG A 104 9.07 -1.06 -4.37
C ARG A 104 8.24 -0.99 -3.11
N ASP A 105 7.57 0.12 -2.83
CA ASP A 105 6.77 0.27 -1.62
C ASP A 105 5.45 -0.51 -1.73
N PRO A 106 5.24 -1.59 -0.95
CA PRO A 106 3.99 -2.32 -0.91
C PRO A 106 2.99 -1.73 0.09
N SER A 107 3.40 -0.73 0.87
CA SER A 107 2.61 -0.12 1.94
C SER A 107 1.72 1.02 1.44
N ALA A 108 1.89 1.48 0.21
CA ALA A 108 1.18 2.63 -0.36
C ALA A 108 0.58 2.33 -1.75
N HIS A 109 -0.41 3.15 -2.12
CA HIS A 109 -1.00 3.15 -3.46
C HIS A 109 -0.28 4.15 -4.37
N TYR A 110 0.04 3.72 -5.59
CA TYR A 110 0.53 4.54 -6.68
C TYR A 110 -0.61 4.90 -7.61
N HIS A 111 -0.72 6.16 -8.01
CA HIS A 111 -1.56 6.53 -9.14
C HIS A 111 -0.77 6.40 -10.43
N LEU A 112 -1.16 5.46 -11.28
CA LEU A 112 -0.51 5.15 -12.54
C LEU A 112 -1.39 5.63 -13.70
N ILE A 113 -0.81 6.40 -14.62
CA ILE A 113 -1.49 6.85 -15.83
C ILE A 113 -0.64 6.56 -17.05
N PHE A 114 -1.26 5.97 -18.07
CA PHE A 114 -0.70 5.77 -19.40
C PHE A 114 -1.52 6.58 -20.40
N GLN A 115 -0.87 7.52 -21.08
CA GLN A 115 -1.50 8.39 -22.07
C GLN A 115 -0.90 8.09 -23.44
N ALA A 116 -1.75 7.76 -24.42
CA ALA A 116 -1.36 7.68 -25.82
C ALA A 116 -1.90 8.91 -26.58
N ASP A 117 -1.02 9.53 -27.36
CA ASP A 117 -1.35 10.53 -28.39
C ASP A 117 -0.37 10.37 -29.56
N THR A 118 -0.52 9.28 -30.31
CA THR A 118 0.41 8.98 -31.41
C THR A 118 0.34 10.00 -32.55
N THR A 119 -0.67 10.87 -32.57
CA THR A 119 -0.79 11.96 -33.55
C THR A 119 0.23 13.09 -33.32
N ASN A 120 0.81 13.16 -32.11
CA ASN A 120 1.74 14.20 -31.72
C ASN A 120 3.00 14.23 -32.61
N ALA A 121 3.39 15.43 -33.05
CA ALA A 121 4.59 15.63 -33.87
C ALA A 121 5.86 15.24 -33.11
N THR A 122 5.92 15.50 -31.81
CA THR A 122 7.08 15.20 -30.96
C THR A 122 7.08 13.74 -30.51
N ALA A 123 8.12 12.98 -30.87
CA ALA A 123 8.20 11.54 -30.57
C ALA A 123 8.00 11.22 -29.08
N SER A 124 8.66 11.95 -28.17
CA SER A 124 8.56 11.75 -26.73
C SER A 124 7.21 12.11 -26.11
N ASP A 125 6.34 12.77 -26.89
CA ASP A 125 4.99 13.15 -26.45
C ASP A 125 3.90 12.21 -26.98
N ARG A 126 4.25 11.20 -27.81
CA ARG A 126 3.31 10.23 -28.37
C ARG A 126 2.80 9.19 -27.37
N PHE A 127 3.59 8.94 -26.33
CA PHE A 127 3.19 8.10 -25.21
C PHE A 127 3.82 8.62 -23.92
N LYS A 128 3.04 8.78 -22.86
CA LYS A 128 3.51 9.32 -21.58
C LYS A 128 3.06 8.44 -20.43
N ILE A 129 3.97 8.26 -19.47
CA ILE A 129 3.72 7.60 -18.19
C ILE A 129 3.72 8.67 -17.10
N TYR A 130 2.74 8.61 -16.21
CA TYR A 130 2.73 9.43 -15.00
C TYR A 130 2.60 8.54 -13.76
N VAL A 131 3.32 8.89 -12.71
CA VAL A 131 3.23 8.27 -11.40
C VAL A 131 2.94 9.37 -10.38
N ASN A 132 1.88 9.21 -9.59
CA ASN A 132 1.47 10.16 -8.55
C ASN A 132 1.36 11.61 -9.05
N GLY A 133 0.78 11.79 -10.24
CA GLY A 133 0.58 13.11 -10.85
C GLY A 133 1.79 13.67 -11.59
N VAL A 134 2.96 13.03 -11.48
CA VAL A 134 4.22 13.52 -12.08
C VAL A 134 4.56 12.74 -13.33
N ARG A 135 4.95 13.43 -14.41
CA ARG A 135 5.41 12.80 -15.66
C ARG A 135 6.74 12.11 -15.42
N VAL A 136 6.85 10.85 -15.85
CA VAL A 136 8.13 10.15 -15.91
C VAL A 136 8.90 10.61 -17.14
N THR A 137 10.15 11.04 -16.94
CA THR A 137 11.05 11.54 -17.99
C THR A 137 12.35 10.76 -18.11
N ALA A 138 12.66 9.89 -17.15
CA ALA A 138 13.86 9.06 -17.13
C ALA A 138 13.50 7.58 -17.36
N PHE A 139 14.12 6.98 -18.38
CA PHE A 139 13.85 5.61 -18.81
C PHE A 139 15.16 4.87 -19.07
N ASP A 140 15.23 3.58 -18.72
CA ASP A 140 16.32 2.71 -19.18
C ASP A 140 16.13 2.33 -20.66
N THR A 141 14.86 2.18 -21.07
CA THR A 141 14.48 1.92 -22.47
C THR A 141 13.42 2.93 -22.87
N ALA A 142 13.65 3.64 -23.97
CA ALA A 142 12.71 4.60 -24.54
C ALA A 142 12.58 4.42 -26.06
N THR A 143 11.63 3.58 -26.47
CA THR A 143 11.22 3.42 -27.86
C THR A 143 9.82 3.99 -28.01
N TYR A 144 9.68 5.01 -28.87
CA TYR A 144 8.39 5.66 -29.17
C TYR A 144 7.87 5.21 -30.54
N PRO A 145 6.55 5.11 -30.71
CA PRO A 145 5.98 4.68 -31.98
C PRO A 145 6.10 5.77 -33.05
N ALA A 146 5.92 5.38 -34.31
CA ALA A 146 5.79 6.33 -35.41
C ALA A 146 4.60 7.28 -35.20
N GLN A 147 4.65 8.46 -35.83
CA GLN A 147 3.50 9.37 -35.79
C GLN A 147 2.28 8.71 -36.44
N ASN A 148 1.11 8.91 -35.86
CA ASN A 148 -0.18 8.31 -36.24
C ASN A 148 -0.22 6.78 -36.15
N TYR A 149 0.76 6.15 -35.48
CA TYR A 149 0.74 4.71 -35.25
C TYR A 149 -0.49 4.31 -34.45
N GLU A 150 -1.16 3.24 -34.87
CA GLU A 150 -2.24 2.64 -34.11
C GLU A 150 -1.65 1.60 -33.16
N ILE A 151 -1.72 1.84 -31.85
CA ILE A 151 -1.30 0.87 -30.84
C ILE A 151 -2.07 -0.43 -31.08
N ALA A 152 -1.35 -1.54 -31.19
CA ALA A 152 -1.84 -2.71 -31.93
C ALA A 152 -3.10 -3.32 -31.30
N TYR A 153 -3.07 -3.53 -29.99
CA TYR A 153 -4.07 -4.36 -29.32
C TYR A 153 -4.91 -3.61 -28.27
N ILE A 154 -4.37 -2.60 -27.58
CA ILE A 154 -5.20 -1.77 -26.70
C ILE A 154 -6.27 -1.06 -27.53
N ASN A 155 -7.52 -1.12 -27.07
CA ASN A 155 -8.69 -0.55 -27.72
C ASN A 155 -9.09 -1.20 -29.07
N ASN A 156 -8.56 -2.40 -29.33
CA ASN A 156 -8.90 -3.23 -30.49
C ASN A 156 -9.86 -4.39 -30.10
N THR A 157 -10.38 -5.16 -31.04
CA THR A 157 -11.18 -6.37 -30.78
C THR A 157 -10.29 -7.56 -30.38
N GLN A 158 -9.64 -7.44 -29.21
CA GLN A 158 -8.68 -8.41 -28.67
C GLN A 158 -8.97 -8.71 -27.20
N ASP A 159 -8.45 -9.81 -26.67
CA ASP A 159 -8.60 -10.17 -25.25
C ASP A 159 -7.85 -9.15 -24.39
N HIS A 160 -8.59 -8.26 -23.73
CA HIS A 160 -8.05 -7.34 -22.75
C HIS A 160 -8.09 -7.96 -21.36
N ARG A 161 -7.03 -7.74 -20.59
CA ARG A 161 -6.89 -8.18 -19.21
C ARG A 161 -6.54 -7.05 -18.26
N ILE A 162 -7.09 -7.10 -17.06
CA ILE A 162 -6.63 -6.34 -15.89
C ILE A 162 -6.12 -7.34 -14.85
N GLY A 163 -4.97 -7.05 -14.24
CA GLY A 163 -4.32 -7.93 -13.27
C GLY A 163 -3.58 -9.13 -13.89
N ALA A 164 -3.36 -9.13 -15.20
CA ALA A 164 -2.52 -10.10 -15.89
C ALA A 164 -1.82 -9.48 -17.10
N PHE A 165 -0.57 -9.87 -17.31
CA PHE A 165 0.19 -9.63 -18.54
C PHE A 165 0.31 -10.97 -19.24
N GLN A 166 -0.34 -11.10 -20.39
CA GLN A 166 -0.53 -12.39 -21.03
C GLN A 166 0.63 -12.74 -21.98
N ASP A 167 1.59 -13.50 -21.46
CA ASP A 167 2.56 -14.28 -22.26
C ASP A 167 2.10 -15.77 -22.30
N ASN A 168 2.96 -16.72 -22.69
CA ASN A 168 2.74 -18.17 -22.65
C ASN A 168 2.14 -18.66 -21.32
N THR A 169 2.60 -18.08 -20.22
CA THR A 169 2.00 -18.21 -18.89
C THR A 169 1.73 -16.80 -18.38
N PRO A 170 0.47 -16.45 -18.07
CA PRO A 170 0.16 -15.10 -17.63
C PRO A 170 0.99 -14.71 -16.40
N SER A 171 1.61 -13.54 -16.46
CA SER A 171 2.24 -12.91 -15.30
C SER A 171 1.17 -12.14 -14.52
N ASN A 172 0.59 -12.79 -13.52
CA ASN A 172 -0.50 -12.24 -12.71
C ASN A 172 -0.02 -11.15 -11.74
N PHE A 173 -0.86 -10.15 -11.55
CA PHE A 173 -0.67 -9.16 -10.49
C PHE A 173 -0.94 -9.78 -9.13
N ASP A 174 -0.12 -9.40 -8.16
CA ASP A 174 -0.38 -9.61 -6.75
C ASP A 174 -0.40 -8.23 -6.08
N GLY A 175 -1.56 -7.81 -5.60
CA GLY A 175 -1.79 -6.45 -5.13
C GLY A 175 -3.24 -6.00 -5.24
N TYR A 176 -3.46 -4.70 -5.25
CA TYR A 176 -4.79 -4.07 -5.24
C TYR A 176 -4.88 -3.06 -6.38
N LEU A 177 -6.03 -3.02 -7.08
CA LEU A 177 -6.37 -1.93 -7.97
C LEU A 177 -7.64 -1.23 -7.49
N SER A 178 -7.70 0.09 -7.58
CA SER A 178 -8.91 0.87 -7.31
C SER A 178 -9.10 2.01 -8.30
N ASP A 179 -10.37 2.33 -8.55
CA ASP A 179 -10.82 3.42 -9.42
C ASP A 179 -10.09 3.41 -10.77
N VAL A 180 -10.32 2.35 -11.54
CA VAL A 180 -9.68 2.15 -12.84
C VAL A 180 -10.54 2.80 -13.93
N HIS A 181 -9.92 3.64 -14.74
CA HIS A 181 -10.54 4.34 -15.87
C HIS A 181 -9.80 3.97 -17.16
N PHE A 182 -10.58 3.76 -18.23
CA PHE A 182 -10.06 3.80 -19.60
C PHE A 182 -10.88 4.83 -20.38
N ILE A 183 -10.20 5.82 -20.93
CA ILE A 183 -10.80 6.90 -21.71
C ILE A 183 -10.44 6.69 -23.17
N ASP A 184 -11.45 6.38 -23.97
CA ASP A 184 -11.33 6.16 -25.40
C ASP A 184 -11.43 7.50 -26.16
N GLY A 185 -10.42 7.79 -26.97
CA GLY A 185 -10.39 8.97 -27.84
C GLY A 185 -9.78 10.23 -27.24
N GLN A 186 -9.28 10.21 -26.00
CA GLN A 186 -8.71 11.40 -25.34
C GLN A 186 -7.37 11.12 -24.65
N ALA A 187 -6.41 12.02 -24.87
CA ALA A 187 -5.11 12.03 -24.21
C ALA A 187 -5.14 13.00 -23.02
N LEU A 188 -5.56 12.53 -21.86
CA LEU A 188 -5.77 13.32 -20.66
C LEU A 188 -4.52 13.36 -19.77
N THR A 189 -4.32 14.50 -19.11
CA THR A 189 -3.25 14.67 -18.12
C THR A 189 -3.72 14.19 -16.75
N PRO A 190 -2.81 14.02 -15.76
CA PRO A 190 -3.20 13.60 -14.41
C PRO A 190 -4.25 14.47 -13.72
N ALA A 191 -4.36 15.76 -14.09
CA ALA A 191 -5.32 16.70 -13.54
C ALA A 191 -6.80 16.31 -13.76
N ALA A 192 -7.06 15.37 -14.67
CA ALA A 192 -8.39 14.79 -14.90
C ALA A 192 -8.81 13.80 -13.81
N PHE A 193 -7.85 13.16 -13.13
CA PHE A 193 -8.07 12.02 -12.23
C PHE A 193 -7.55 12.24 -10.81
N GLY A 194 -6.71 13.27 -10.62
CA GLY A 194 -6.20 13.64 -9.31
C GLY A 194 -5.76 15.09 -9.24
N GLN A 195 -5.38 15.50 -8.04
CA GLN A 195 -4.88 16.83 -7.75
C GLN A 195 -3.93 16.78 -6.55
N PHE A 196 -2.98 17.70 -6.49
CA PHE A 196 -2.22 17.90 -5.27
C PHE A 196 -3.09 18.65 -4.26
N ASP A 197 -3.06 18.21 -3.00
CA ASP A 197 -3.58 19.01 -1.89
C ASP A 197 -2.62 20.14 -1.53
N SER A 198 -3.00 20.94 -0.53
CA SER A 198 -2.17 22.04 -0.01
C SER A 198 -0.83 21.59 0.58
N ASN A 199 -0.64 20.29 0.80
CA ASN A 199 0.58 19.69 1.36
C ASN A 199 1.45 19.03 0.28
N GLY A 200 1.10 19.19 -0.99
CA GLY A 200 1.80 18.57 -2.11
C GLY A 200 1.58 17.06 -2.22
N MET A 201 0.57 16.51 -1.53
CA MET A 201 0.21 15.10 -1.62
C MET A 201 -0.77 14.87 -2.76
N TRP A 202 -0.53 13.84 -3.56
CA TRP A 202 -1.38 13.51 -4.70
C TRP A 202 -2.65 12.79 -4.25
N GLN A 203 -3.82 13.38 -4.52
CA GLN A 203 -5.14 12.91 -4.10
C GLN A 203 -6.00 12.52 -5.32
N PRO A 204 -6.87 11.49 -5.25
CA PRO A 204 -7.88 11.21 -6.26
C PRO A 204 -8.85 12.37 -6.45
N LYS A 205 -9.34 12.50 -7.67
CA LYS A 205 -10.34 13.49 -8.09
C LYS A 205 -11.38 12.79 -8.98
N PRO A 206 -12.68 13.13 -8.89
CA PRO A 206 -13.67 12.50 -9.73
C PRO A 206 -13.45 12.94 -11.18
N TYR A 207 -13.36 11.97 -12.10
CA TYR A 207 -13.39 12.25 -13.52
C TYR A 207 -14.82 12.57 -13.96
N THR A 208 -15.02 13.73 -14.59
CA THR A 208 -16.32 14.24 -15.03
C THR A 208 -16.47 14.33 -16.55
N GLY A 209 -15.49 13.83 -17.31
CA GLY A 209 -15.53 13.82 -18.77
C GLY A 209 -16.23 12.59 -19.34
N THR A 210 -16.20 12.47 -20.67
CA THR A 210 -16.77 11.33 -21.40
C THR A 210 -15.78 10.17 -21.52
N TYR A 211 -16.28 8.96 -21.72
CA TYR A 211 -15.45 7.76 -21.81
C TYR A 211 -15.16 7.29 -23.23
N GLY A 212 -15.85 7.81 -24.25
CA GLY A 212 -15.78 7.26 -25.61
C GLY A 212 -16.46 5.88 -25.71
N ALA A 213 -16.40 5.22 -26.87
CA ALA A 213 -17.18 4.00 -27.12
C ALA A 213 -16.69 2.79 -26.31
N ASN A 214 -15.37 2.61 -26.22
CA ASN A 214 -14.74 1.50 -25.53
C ASN A 214 -14.28 1.83 -24.11
N GLY A 215 -14.47 3.07 -23.66
CA GLY A 215 -14.10 3.48 -22.32
C GLY A 215 -14.96 2.86 -21.23
N PHE A 216 -14.40 2.80 -20.03
CA PHE A 216 -15.03 2.21 -18.86
C PHE A 216 -14.50 2.82 -17.57
N ARG A 217 -15.25 2.63 -16.48
CA ARG A 217 -14.78 2.86 -15.11
C ARG A 217 -15.16 1.73 -14.18
N LEU A 218 -14.16 1.15 -13.52
CA LEU A 218 -14.35 0.12 -12.49
C LEU A 218 -14.11 0.72 -11.09
N ARG A 219 -15.20 0.81 -10.31
CA ARG A 219 -15.20 1.35 -8.94
C ARG A 219 -15.02 0.28 -7.87
N PHE A 220 -15.34 -0.97 -8.20
CA PHE A 220 -15.32 -2.13 -7.30
C PHE A 220 -16.18 -1.99 -6.04
N ASP A 221 -17.21 -1.14 -6.05
CA ASP A 221 -17.92 -0.72 -4.83
C ASP A 221 -19.25 -1.43 -4.55
N ASP A 222 -19.76 -2.18 -5.52
CA ASP A 222 -20.90 -3.10 -5.35
C ASP A 222 -20.39 -4.54 -5.16
N ALA A 223 -20.24 -4.96 -3.90
CA ALA A 223 -19.77 -6.30 -3.54
C ALA A 223 -20.92 -7.32 -3.35
N THR A 224 -22.08 -7.12 -3.98
CA THR A 224 -23.21 -8.08 -3.93
C THR A 224 -22.95 -9.35 -4.73
N SER A 225 -22.21 -9.25 -5.84
CA SER A 225 -21.78 -10.38 -6.68
C SER A 225 -20.48 -10.03 -7.41
N THR A 226 -19.78 -11.00 -7.96
CA THR A 226 -18.59 -10.71 -8.80
C THR A 226 -18.96 -9.98 -10.09
N THR A 227 -20.18 -10.16 -10.62
CA THR A 227 -20.64 -9.44 -11.82
C THR A 227 -20.87 -7.95 -11.54
N THR A 228 -21.56 -7.63 -10.45
CA THR A 228 -21.81 -6.23 -10.04
C THR A 228 -20.53 -5.54 -9.60
N LEU A 229 -19.60 -6.28 -8.99
CA LEU A 229 -18.28 -5.77 -8.61
C LEU A 229 -17.43 -5.33 -9.82
N MET A 230 -17.59 -6.01 -10.96
CA MET A 230 -16.87 -5.72 -12.21
C MET A 230 -17.70 -4.90 -13.22
N ALA A 231 -18.82 -4.34 -12.78
CA ALA A 231 -19.67 -3.53 -13.63
C ALA A 231 -18.99 -2.21 -14.02
N ASP A 232 -19.17 -1.83 -15.28
CA ASP A 232 -18.74 -0.55 -15.80
C ASP A 232 -19.68 0.57 -15.34
N SER A 233 -19.13 1.52 -14.61
CA SER A 233 -19.84 2.69 -14.08
C SER A 233 -19.75 3.93 -14.97
N SER A 234 -19.16 3.83 -16.16
CA SER A 234 -19.06 4.94 -17.13
C SER A 234 -20.37 5.28 -17.85
N GLY A 235 -21.33 4.35 -17.84
CA GLY A 235 -22.56 4.42 -18.63
C GLY A 235 -22.51 3.66 -19.96
N ASN A 236 -21.35 3.13 -20.35
CA ASN A 236 -21.19 2.41 -21.62
C ASN A 236 -21.56 0.92 -21.56
N GLY A 237 -21.69 0.33 -20.36
CA GLY A 237 -21.96 -1.09 -20.21
C GLY A 237 -20.79 -1.99 -20.62
N ASN A 238 -19.56 -1.46 -20.64
CA ASN A 238 -18.33 -2.17 -20.97
C ASN A 238 -17.84 -3.03 -19.78
N ASN A 239 -18.72 -3.88 -19.27
CA ASN A 239 -18.51 -4.72 -18.09
C ASN A 239 -17.35 -5.71 -18.29
N TRP A 240 -16.70 -6.07 -17.20
CA TRP A 240 -15.61 -7.03 -17.18
C TRP A 240 -16.02 -8.35 -16.53
N THR A 241 -15.39 -9.44 -16.93
CA THR A 241 -15.58 -10.77 -16.33
C THR A 241 -14.48 -11.04 -15.32
N ALA A 242 -14.86 -11.45 -14.10
CA ALA A 242 -13.91 -11.85 -13.08
C ALA A 242 -13.42 -13.29 -13.29
N ASN A 243 -12.12 -13.52 -13.11
CA ASN A 243 -11.50 -14.84 -13.00
C ASN A 243 -10.85 -14.98 -11.62
N ASN A 244 -11.26 -16.01 -10.86
CA ASN A 244 -10.70 -16.35 -9.54
C ASN A 244 -10.73 -15.20 -8.51
N ILE A 245 -11.77 -14.37 -8.56
CA ILE A 245 -12.09 -13.35 -7.56
C ILE A 245 -13.12 -13.91 -6.59
N SER A 246 -12.90 -13.75 -5.28
CA SER A 246 -13.80 -14.28 -4.25
C SER A 246 -14.44 -13.16 -3.40
N LEU A 247 -15.74 -13.31 -3.14
CA LEU A 247 -16.50 -12.52 -2.17
C LEU A 247 -16.82 -13.33 -0.90
N THR A 248 -16.22 -14.51 -0.74
CA THR A 248 -16.36 -15.33 0.47
C THR A 248 -15.57 -14.70 1.60
N THR A 249 -16.21 -14.44 2.73
CA THR A 249 -15.57 -13.90 3.93
C THR A 249 -14.36 -14.75 4.34
N GLY A 250 -13.27 -14.08 4.74
CA GLY A 250 -12.06 -14.72 5.23
C GLY A 250 -10.83 -14.49 4.34
N PRO A 251 -9.84 -15.41 4.38
CA PRO A 251 -8.55 -15.26 3.70
C PRO A 251 -8.60 -14.87 2.22
N THR A 252 -9.61 -15.37 1.49
CA THR A 252 -9.75 -15.20 0.05
C THR A 252 -10.62 -14.02 -0.37
N TYR A 253 -11.27 -13.30 0.54
CA TYR A 253 -12.12 -12.15 0.20
C TYR A 253 -11.32 -11.09 -0.57
N ASP A 254 -11.82 -10.62 -1.72
CA ASP A 254 -11.04 -9.78 -2.63
C ASP A 254 -11.60 -8.37 -2.84
N SER A 255 -12.77 -8.02 -2.28
CA SER A 255 -13.34 -6.67 -2.35
C SER A 255 -12.92 -5.82 -1.15
N MET A 256 -11.81 -5.10 -1.23
CA MET A 256 -11.11 -4.56 -0.08
C MET A 256 -11.44 -3.10 0.22
N LEU A 257 -11.35 -2.72 1.50
CA LEU A 257 -11.42 -1.32 1.98
C LEU A 257 -10.05 -0.61 1.92
N ASP A 258 -9.01 -1.29 1.43
CA ASP A 258 -7.68 -0.74 1.21
C ASP A 258 -7.65 0.13 -0.04
N VAL A 259 -7.70 1.45 0.16
CA VAL A 259 -7.80 2.45 -0.91
C VAL A 259 -6.81 3.59 -0.66
N PRO A 260 -6.42 4.37 -1.69
CA PRO A 260 -5.42 5.43 -1.55
C PRO A 260 -5.73 6.44 -0.44
N LEU A 261 -7.00 6.75 -0.18
CA LEU A 261 -7.41 7.72 0.84
C LEU A 261 -8.64 7.29 1.63
N GLY A 262 -8.65 7.73 2.88
CA GLY A 262 -9.83 7.72 3.74
C GLY A 262 -10.01 9.09 4.40
N SER A 263 -10.63 10.03 3.71
CA SER A 263 -11.05 11.31 4.30
C SER A 263 -12.57 11.34 4.45
N GLY A 264 -13.15 10.46 5.26
CA GLY A 264 -14.56 10.62 5.67
C GLY A 264 -15.43 9.36 5.78
N GLY A 265 -14.92 8.18 5.43
CA GLY A 265 -15.58 6.91 5.77
C GLY A 265 -14.84 6.22 6.92
N ALA A 266 -15.53 5.89 8.01
CA ALA A 266 -14.95 5.34 9.24
C ALA A 266 -14.14 4.01 9.10
N GLU A 267 -14.13 3.42 7.90
CA GLU A 267 -13.56 2.09 7.63
C GLU A 267 -12.64 2.04 6.39
N ARG A 268 -12.49 3.13 5.64
CA ARG A 268 -11.76 3.13 4.35
C ARG A 268 -10.44 3.88 4.46
N GLY A 269 -9.43 3.43 3.74
CA GLY A 269 -8.14 4.09 3.64
C GLY A 269 -7.01 3.11 3.34
N ASN A 270 -5.78 3.62 3.32
CA ASN A 270 -4.62 2.79 3.07
C ASN A 270 -4.37 1.92 4.31
N HIS A 271 -4.52 0.61 4.17
CA HIS A 271 -4.35 -0.34 5.27
C HIS A 271 -2.89 -0.83 5.34
N PRO A 272 -2.38 -1.28 6.49
CA PRO A 272 -1.08 -1.93 6.52
C PRO A 272 -1.14 -3.28 5.80
N VAL A 273 0.04 -3.74 5.40
CA VAL A 273 0.27 -5.11 4.92
C VAL A 273 1.42 -5.71 5.71
N LEU A 274 1.72 -6.99 5.51
CA LEU A 274 2.93 -7.59 6.09
C LEU A 274 4.18 -6.96 5.49
N ASN A 275 5.13 -6.63 6.35
CA ASN A 275 6.36 -5.99 5.97
C ASN A 275 7.39 -7.03 5.50
N ARG A 276 7.71 -6.98 4.20
CA ARG A 276 8.71 -7.82 3.53
C ARG A 276 10.16 -7.54 3.92
N LEU A 277 10.43 -6.59 4.81
CA LEU A 277 11.77 -6.34 5.37
C LEU A 277 11.91 -6.85 6.82
N SER A 278 10.80 -7.29 7.43
CA SER A 278 10.77 -7.67 8.85
C SER A 278 11.31 -9.10 9.17
N HIS A 279 12.32 -9.58 8.44
CA HIS A 279 12.83 -10.96 8.49
C HIS A 279 13.85 -11.35 9.57
N ALA A 280 13.68 -12.58 10.08
CA ALA A 280 14.77 -13.48 10.47
C ALA A 280 14.72 -14.77 9.59
N LEU A 281 15.82 -15.04 8.88
CA LEU A 281 16.29 -16.35 8.37
C LEU A 281 15.37 -17.15 7.40
N ALA A 282 15.32 -16.68 6.14
CA ALA A 282 15.26 -17.52 4.92
C ALA A 282 14.15 -18.58 4.77
N ALA A 283 12.86 -18.19 4.78
CA ALA A 283 11.77 -18.99 4.17
C ALA A 283 10.42 -18.26 3.99
N ASN A 284 10.29 -16.97 4.35
CA ASN A 284 8.99 -16.30 4.31
C ASN A 284 8.44 -16.21 2.89
N VAL A 285 7.32 -16.89 2.64
CA VAL A 285 6.48 -16.55 1.48
C VAL A 285 5.39 -15.63 1.99
N ILE A 286 5.63 -14.32 1.83
CA ILE A 286 4.58 -13.32 1.98
C ILE A 286 3.85 -13.20 0.64
N GLY A 287 2.54 -13.45 0.63
CA GLY A 287 1.74 -13.45 -0.60
C GLY A 287 0.34 -12.85 -0.39
N GLU A 288 -0.57 -13.11 -1.33
CA GLU A 288 -1.98 -12.70 -1.29
C GLU A 288 -2.16 -11.18 -1.07
N GLY A 289 -1.42 -10.35 -1.82
CA GLY A 289 -1.39 -8.89 -1.60
C GLY A 289 -0.70 -8.51 -0.29
N ASN A 290 0.32 -9.27 0.10
CA ASN A 290 1.04 -9.19 1.38
C ASN A 290 0.15 -9.39 2.63
N LEU A 291 -0.87 -10.26 2.52
CA LEU A 291 -1.78 -10.66 3.61
C LEU A 291 -1.75 -12.16 3.91
N SER A 292 -0.65 -12.82 3.58
CA SER A 292 -0.32 -14.14 4.09
C SER A 292 1.13 -14.18 4.54
N LEU A 293 1.38 -14.91 5.62
CA LEU A 293 2.71 -15.33 6.06
C LEU A 293 2.73 -16.84 6.03
N VAL A 294 3.61 -17.43 5.22
CA VAL A 294 3.77 -18.90 5.17
C VAL A 294 5.09 -19.28 5.84
N ASN A 295 5.04 -20.36 6.61
CA ASN A 295 6.21 -21.13 7.01
C ASN A 295 6.07 -22.57 6.52
N TYR A 296 7.17 -23.18 6.10
CA TYR A 296 7.21 -24.57 5.66
C TYR A 296 7.84 -25.47 6.72
N ALA A 297 7.32 -26.68 6.86
CA ALA A 297 7.86 -27.67 7.78
C ALA A 297 9.38 -27.88 7.56
N GLY A 298 10.14 -27.98 8.64
CA GLY A 298 11.59 -28.23 8.60
C GLY A 298 12.44 -27.03 8.21
N THR A 299 11.87 -25.82 8.14
CA THR A 299 12.61 -24.56 7.94
C THR A 299 13.01 -23.90 9.27
N TYR A 300 13.16 -22.57 9.30
CA TYR A 300 13.42 -21.80 10.52
C TYR A 300 12.15 -21.06 10.95
N TYR A 301 12.17 -20.50 12.17
CA TYR A 301 11.14 -19.55 12.59
C TYR A 301 11.00 -18.42 11.58
N THR A 302 9.76 -18.08 11.25
CA THR A 302 9.46 -16.87 10.51
C THR A 302 8.75 -15.89 11.40
N SER A 303 9.05 -14.61 11.22
CA SER A 303 8.22 -13.55 11.76
C SER A 303 8.03 -12.45 10.72
N ALA A 304 6.94 -11.71 10.88
CA ALA A 304 6.69 -10.48 10.14
C ALA A 304 5.90 -9.50 11.00
N GLY A 305 6.34 -8.24 11.01
CA GLY A 305 5.55 -7.11 11.45
C GLY A 305 4.66 -6.59 10.32
N SER A 306 3.69 -5.74 10.62
CA SER A 306 2.98 -4.98 9.61
C SER A 306 3.80 -3.76 9.15
N THR A 307 3.38 -3.12 8.07
CA THR A 307 4.01 -1.88 7.59
C THR A 307 3.65 -0.66 8.44
N PHE A 308 2.67 -0.78 9.34
CA PHE A 308 2.25 0.33 10.21
C PHE A 308 2.67 0.14 11.66
N TYR A 309 3.04 1.26 12.28
CA TYR A 309 3.23 1.40 13.70
C TYR A 309 2.16 2.35 14.26
N VAL A 310 1.92 2.28 15.56
CA VAL A 310 1.00 3.14 16.30
C VAL A 310 1.56 3.41 17.68
N SER A 311 1.38 4.64 18.17
CA SER A 311 1.85 5.09 19.49
C SER A 311 0.76 5.69 20.36
N SER A 312 -0.45 5.83 19.82
CA SER A 312 -1.63 6.37 20.51
C SER A 312 -2.90 5.76 19.91
N GLY A 313 -4.04 5.89 20.59
CA GLY A 313 -5.34 5.40 20.12
C GLY A 313 -5.59 3.91 20.43
N LYS A 314 -6.73 3.42 19.97
CA LYS A 314 -7.22 2.05 20.20
C LYS A 314 -7.40 1.32 18.88
N TRP A 315 -6.68 0.21 18.70
CA TRP A 315 -6.57 -0.50 17.43
C TRP A 315 -6.98 -1.94 17.57
N TYR A 316 -7.71 -2.45 16.58
CA TYR A 316 -8.09 -3.85 16.49
C TYR A 316 -7.64 -4.46 15.17
N PHE A 317 -7.13 -5.68 15.24
CA PHE A 317 -6.85 -6.51 14.09
C PHE A 317 -7.10 -7.97 14.45
N GLU A 318 -7.24 -8.81 13.43
CA GLU A 318 -7.41 -10.25 13.59
C GLU A 318 -6.33 -11.01 12.82
N ALA A 319 -6.10 -12.26 13.21
CA ALA A 319 -5.37 -13.22 12.42
C ALA A 319 -6.09 -14.58 12.48
N SER A 320 -6.09 -15.28 11.35
CA SER A 320 -6.47 -16.69 11.27
C SER A 320 -5.35 -17.49 10.63
N MET A 321 -5.40 -18.82 10.73
CA MET A 321 -4.39 -19.67 10.09
C MET A 321 -4.97 -20.92 9.43
N THR A 322 -4.21 -21.46 8.49
CA THR A 322 -4.35 -22.82 7.97
C THR A 322 -3.17 -23.67 8.44
N GLY A 323 -3.44 -24.94 8.75
CA GLY A 323 -2.48 -25.86 9.35
C GLY A 323 -2.40 -25.72 10.88
N SER A 324 -2.04 -26.81 11.55
CA SER A 324 -1.82 -26.86 13.00
C SER A 324 -0.31 -26.87 13.28
N GLY A 325 0.25 -25.69 13.52
CA GLY A 325 1.63 -25.55 13.99
C GLY A 325 1.70 -25.29 15.49
N ALA A 326 2.59 -26.01 16.17
CA ALA A 326 2.99 -25.70 17.54
C ALA A 326 3.76 -24.37 17.57
N SER A 327 3.59 -23.59 18.64
CA SER A 327 4.33 -22.35 18.91
C SER A 327 4.22 -21.24 17.86
N ASN A 328 3.06 -21.12 17.18
CA ASN A 328 2.73 -19.96 16.36
C ASN A 328 2.26 -18.80 17.26
N THR A 329 2.55 -17.55 16.91
CA THR A 329 2.28 -16.40 17.80
C THR A 329 1.67 -15.21 17.05
N VAL A 330 0.58 -14.67 17.61
CA VAL A 330 -0.08 -13.43 17.19
C VAL A 330 0.10 -12.37 18.27
N GLY A 331 0.36 -11.12 17.90
CA GLY A 331 0.64 -10.09 18.89
C GLY A 331 1.10 -8.77 18.31
N VAL A 332 1.83 -8.02 19.13
CA VAL A 332 2.38 -6.71 18.77
C VAL A 332 3.86 -6.63 19.12
N HIS A 333 4.62 -5.94 18.30
CA HIS A 333 6.06 -5.75 18.47
C HIS A 333 6.40 -4.28 18.67
N LYS A 334 7.35 -3.99 19.57
CA LYS A 334 7.82 -2.63 19.87
C LYS A 334 8.89 -2.20 18.87
N GLY A 335 8.63 -1.12 18.12
CA GLY A 335 9.43 -0.72 16.95
C GLY A 335 10.89 -0.33 17.20
N THR A 336 11.27 0.01 18.44
CA THR A 336 12.69 0.26 18.80
C THR A 336 13.52 -1.01 18.94
N SER A 337 12.89 -2.19 18.95
CA SER A 337 13.54 -3.48 19.17
C SER A 337 13.87 -4.21 17.87
N TYR A 338 13.38 -3.73 16.72
CA TYR A 338 13.71 -4.27 15.40
C TYR A 338 15.09 -3.78 14.96
N THR A 339 16.13 -4.23 15.66
CA THR A 339 17.45 -4.30 15.06
C THR A 339 17.39 -5.47 14.08
N GLY A 340 17.93 -5.31 12.87
CA GLY A 340 18.22 -6.43 11.95
C GLY A 340 19.25 -7.41 12.53
N SER A 341 19.15 -7.70 13.82
CA SER A 341 19.99 -8.59 14.58
C SER A 341 19.55 -10.01 14.27
N THR A 342 20.36 -10.70 13.48
CA THR A 342 20.90 -12.01 13.86
C THR A 342 20.45 -12.48 15.26
N VAL A 343 19.36 -13.23 15.33
CA VAL A 343 18.97 -14.05 16.48
C VAL A 343 18.56 -15.37 15.83
N SER A 344 19.54 -16.24 15.60
CA SER A 344 19.85 -17.40 16.46
C SER A 344 18.68 -18.38 16.52
N THR A 345 19.01 -19.65 16.46
CA THR A 345 18.20 -20.88 16.50
C THR A 345 17.16 -21.00 17.64
N SER A 346 16.79 -19.92 18.33
CA SER A 346 15.86 -19.88 19.45
C SER A 346 15.17 -18.51 19.59
N GLY A 347 13.95 -18.38 19.05
CA GLY A 347 12.99 -17.36 19.51
C GLY A 347 12.35 -16.53 18.41
N ALA A 348 11.02 -16.57 18.35
CA ALA A 348 10.22 -15.64 17.56
C ALA A 348 10.09 -14.27 18.27
N TYR A 349 9.59 -13.23 17.56
CA TYR A 349 9.59 -11.82 18.02
C TYR A 349 9.05 -11.59 19.44
N GLN A 350 8.18 -12.48 19.95
CA GLN A 350 7.61 -12.40 21.30
C GLN A 350 8.64 -12.48 22.42
N THR A 351 9.84 -13.03 22.17
CA THR A 351 10.94 -13.03 23.15
C THR A 351 11.69 -11.71 23.20
N GLN A 352 11.50 -10.82 22.21
CA GLN A 352 12.17 -9.53 22.17
C GLN A 352 11.54 -8.54 23.16
N ALA A 353 12.40 -7.77 23.82
CA ALA A 353 12.01 -6.80 24.83
C ALA A 353 10.87 -5.88 24.36
N GLY A 354 9.81 -5.82 25.18
CA GLY A 354 8.63 -5.00 24.94
C GLY A 354 7.59 -5.61 23.99
N SER A 355 7.86 -6.73 23.31
CA SER A 355 6.89 -7.41 22.45
C SER A 355 5.86 -8.17 23.27
N VAL A 356 4.61 -8.19 22.82
CA VAL A 356 3.52 -8.94 23.43
C VAL A 356 3.03 -9.99 22.45
N GLY A 357 2.89 -11.24 22.89
CA GLY A 357 2.48 -12.34 22.01
C GLY A 357 1.63 -13.40 22.70
N TYR A 358 0.68 -13.95 21.94
CA TYR A 358 -0.21 -15.05 22.34
C TYR A 358 0.07 -16.30 21.50
N THR A 359 0.47 -17.40 22.15
CA THR A 359 1.05 -18.59 21.51
C THR A 359 0.05 -19.74 21.36
N SER A 360 0.04 -20.43 20.20
CA SER A 360 -1.00 -21.37 19.77
C SER A 360 -1.18 -22.62 20.63
N ASP A 361 -0.11 -23.35 20.87
CA ASP A 361 -0.12 -24.67 21.53
C ASP A 361 -0.16 -24.62 23.06
N THR A 362 0.34 -23.54 23.64
CA THR A 362 0.44 -23.36 25.10
C THR A 362 -0.61 -22.39 25.65
N GLY A 363 -1.21 -21.55 24.80
CA GLY A 363 -2.06 -20.45 25.23
C GLY A 363 -1.30 -19.36 26.00
N VAL A 364 0.03 -19.41 26.07
CA VAL A 364 0.83 -18.44 26.83
C VAL A 364 0.70 -17.05 26.20
N ILE A 365 0.36 -16.08 27.04
CA ILE A 365 0.42 -14.65 26.75
C ILE A 365 1.66 -14.09 27.44
N SER A 366 2.57 -13.50 26.67
CA SER A 366 3.88 -13.07 27.15
C SER A 366 4.15 -11.59 26.86
N LEU A 367 5.04 -10.99 27.65
CA LEU A 367 5.65 -9.67 27.43
C LEU A 367 7.17 -9.85 27.51
N GLY A 368 7.89 -9.62 26.41
CA GLY A 368 9.34 -9.77 26.34
C GLY A 368 9.84 -11.17 26.74
N GLY A 369 9.12 -12.22 26.32
CA GLY A 369 9.40 -13.61 26.67
C GLY A 369 8.95 -14.05 28.06
N VAL A 370 8.40 -13.15 28.89
CA VAL A 370 7.92 -13.47 30.24
C VAL A 370 6.42 -13.68 30.22
N THR A 371 5.96 -14.85 30.70
CA THR A 371 4.53 -15.18 30.84
C THR A 371 3.83 -14.17 31.74
N GLN A 372 2.77 -13.56 31.22
CA GLN A 372 1.89 -12.64 31.94
C GLN A 372 0.60 -13.34 32.38
N SER A 373 0.05 -14.19 31.50
CA SER A 373 -1.12 -15.03 31.76
C SER A 373 -1.18 -16.18 30.75
N THR A 374 -2.19 -17.04 30.90
CA THR A 374 -2.44 -18.16 29.97
C THR A 374 -3.91 -18.12 29.53
N GLY A 375 -4.13 -18.08 28.23
CA GLY A 375 -5.43 -18.28 27.58
C GLY A 375 -5.63 -19.72 27.12
N ALA A 376 -6.64 -19.94 26.29
CA ALA A 376 -6.85 -21.22 25.61
C ALA A 376 -5.81 -21.47 24.51
N THR A 377 -5.57 -22.73 24.16
CA THR A 377 -4.83 -23.04 22.93
C THR A 377 -5.68 -22.67 21.71
N TRP A 378 -5.04 -22.49 20.54
CA TRP A 378 -5.72 -22.15 19.29
C TRP A 378 -5.04 -22.80 18.08
N THR A 379 -5.81 -23.00 17.02
CA THR A 379 -5.39 -23.78 15.84
C THR A 379 -6.10 -23.28 14.56
N ALA A 380 -5.95 -24.01 13.46
CA ALA A 380 -6.66 -23.75 12.22
C ALA A 380 -8.18 -23.64 12.43
N GLY A 381 -8.80 -22.62 11.83
CA GLY A 381 -10.22 -22.31 11.98
C GLY A 381 -10.54 -21.31 13.09
N ASP A 382 -9.63 -21.08 14.03
CA ASP A 382 -9.79 -20.02 15.03
C ASP A 382 -9.42 -18.64 14.45
N ALA A 383 -10.15 -17.60 14.87
CA ALA A 383 -9.75 -16.21 14.69
C ALA A 383 -9.23 -15.63 16.00
N ILE A 384 -8.02 -15.09 15.94
CA ILE A 384 -7.36 -14.43 17.05
C ILE A 384 -7.50 -12.92 16.88
N GLY A 385 -8.31 -12.30 17.74
CA GLY A 385 -8.47 -10.86 17.81
C GLY A 385 -7.45 -10.23 18.77
N VAL A 386 -6.92 -9.07 18.40
CA VAL A 386 -5.97 -8.30 19.23
C VAL A 386 -6.50 -6.88 19.38
N ALA A 387 -6.80 -6.50 20.62
CA ALA A 387 -7.18 -5.14 20.98
C ALA A 387 -5.97 -4.45 21.63
N LEU A 388 -5.35 -3.51 20.90
CA LEU A 388 -4.21 -2.71 21.32
C LEU A 388 -4.67 -1.33 21.76
N ASP A 389 -4.63 -1.04 23.06
CA ASP A 389 -4.99 0.26 23.62
C ASP A 389 -3.72 1.03 24.00
N MET A 390 -3.25 1.88 23.09
CA MET A 390 -2.07 2.71 23.32
C MET A 390 -2.37 3.90 24.26
N THR A 391 -3.64 4.18 24.55
CA THR A 391 -4.03 5.20 25.54
C THR A 391 -3.92 4.65 26.96
N ALA A 392 -4.38 3.42 27.18
CA ALA A 392 -4.27 2.75 28.48
C ALA A 392 -2.93 1.99 28.65
N GLY A 393 -2.17 1.79 27.57
CA GLY A 393 -0.94 0.99 27.58
C GLY A 393 -1.22 -0.49 27.78
N THR A 394 -2.23 -1.04 27.09
CA THR A 394 -2.65 -2.44 27.25
C THR A 394 -2.84 -3.23 25.94
N VAL A 395 -2.76 -4.55 26.04
CA VAL A 395 -3.10 -5.50 24.96
C VAL A 395 -4.03 -6.58 25.50
N GLN A 396 -5.19 -6.77 24.86
CA GLN A 396 -6.11 -7.87 25.15
C GLN A 396 -6.25 -8.78 23.92
N PHE A 397 -6.16 -10.09 24.16
CA PHE A 397 -6.36 -11.11 23.12
C PHE A 397 -7.77 -11.71 23.19
N TYR A 398 -8.27 -12.13 22.04
CA TYR A 398 -9.56 -12.82 21.89
C TYR A 398 -9.37 -14.06 21.04
N LYS A 399 -10.05 -15.15 21.39
CA LYS A 399 -10.21 -16.33 20.54
C LYS A 399 -11.69 -16.46 20.21
N ASN A 400 -12.05 -16.34 18.95
CA ASN A 400 -13.45 -16.44 18.50
C ASN A 400 -14.40 -15.53 19.31
N ASN A 401 -14.01 -14.27 19.48
CA ASN A 401 -14.70 -13.24 20.29
C ASN A 401 -14.73 -13.45 21.81
N VAL A 402 -14.03 -14.46 22.34
CA VAL A 402 -13.91 -14.69 23.79
C VAL A 402 -12.56 -14.18 24.28
N ALA A 403 -12.57 -13.28 25.27
CA ALA A 403 -11.35 -12.72 25.86
C ALA A 403 -10.45 -13.82 26.45
N GLN A 404 -9.14 -13.69 26.27
CA GLN A 404 -8.12 -14.66 26.65
C GLN A 404 -7.15 -14.06 27.67
N GLY A 405 -6.96 -14.75 28.79
CA GLY A 405 -6.11 -14.28 29.88
C GLY A 405 -6.51 -12.90 30.42
N SER A 406 -5.61 -12.29 31.20
CA SER A 406 -5.75 -10.89 31.62
C SER A 406 -5.09 -9.96 30.59
N PRO A 407 -5.58 -8.71 30.42
CA PRO A 407 -4.90 -7.74 29.57
C PRO A 407 -3.45 -7.56 30.00
N VAL A 408 -2.52 -7.60 29.05
CA VAL A 408 -1.14 -7.22 29.30
C VAL A 408 -1.11 -5.70 29.50
N THR A 409 -0.40 -5.22 30.52
CA THR A 409 -0.32 -3.79 30.87
C THR A 409 1.12 -3.28 30.81
N GLY A 410 1.31 -1.96 30.90
CA GLY A 410 2.64 -1.33 30.98
C GLY A 410 3.36 -1.19 29.63
N ILE A 411 2.63 -1.29 28.51
CA ILE A 411 3.22 -1.06 27.18
C ILE A 411 3.19 0.43 26.81
N SER A 412 4.25 0.90 26.15
CA SER A 412 4.41 2.29 25.69
C SER A 412 5.43 2.41 24.57
N GLY A 413 5.33 3.46 23.76
CA GLY A 413 6.16 3.69 22.57
C GLY A 413 5.44 3.28 21.28
N ASP A 414 6.21 3.02 20.22
CA ASP A 414 5.65 2.64 18.92
C ASP A 414 5.48 1.13 18.82
N TYR A 415 4.28 0.66 18.49
CA TYR A 415 3.95 -0.75 18.32
C TYR A 415 3.42 -1.06 16.92
N THR A 416 3.74 -2.22 16.38
CA THR A 416 3.16 -2.75 15.15
C THR A 416 2.50 -4.11 15.42
N PRO A 417 1.37 -4.44 14.76
CA PRO A 417 0.94 -5.82 14.65
C PRO A 417 2.08 -6.72 14.17
N ALA A 418 2.26 -7.87 14.83
CA ALA A 418 3.35 -8.78 14.56
C ALA A 418 2.90 -10.24 14.66
N PHE A 419 3.54 -11.08 13.85
CA PHE A 419 3.18 -12.47 13.68
C PHE A 419 4.42 -13.33 13.58
N ALA A 420 4.34 -14.56 14.09
CA ALA A 420 5.39 -15.54 13.94
C ALA A 420 4.82 -16.93 13.74
N LEU A 421 5.50 -17.70 12.91
CA LEU A 421 5.21 -19.10 12.69
C LEU A 421 6.45 -19.94 12.93
N ASN A 422 6.23 -21.13 13.47
CA ASN A 422 7.25 -22.13 13.72
C ASN A 422 7.42 -23.06 12.51
N TYR A 423 8.53 -23.80 12.47
CA TYR A 423 8.91 -24.79 11.48
C TYR A 423 8.42 -26.22 11.75
N PHE A 424 7.75 -26.49 12.88
CA PHE A 424 7.25 -27.84 13.20
C PHE A 424 6.21 -28.36 12.21
N ALA A 425 5.47 -27.46 11.54
CA ALA A 425 4.50 -27.81 10.51
C ALA A 425 4.35 -26.67 9.51
N THR A 426 4.05 -27.02 8.26
CA THR A 426 3.67 -26.02 7.25
C THR A 426 2.40 -25.33 7.72
N SER A 427 2.49 -24.01 7.92
CA SER A 427 1.40 -23.18 8.43
C SER A 427 1.33 -21.90 7.62
N THR A 428 0.12 -21.42 7.36
CA THR A 428 -0.09 -20.09 6.77
C THR A 428 -0.96 -19.26 7.69
N LEU A 429 -0.54 -18.04 7.98
CA LEU A 429 -1.30 -17.08 8.77
C LEU A 429 -1.77 -15.92 7.91
N TYR A 430 -3.01 -15.48 8.14
CA TYR A 430 -3.70 -14.48 7.36
C TYR A 430 -4.13 -13.33 8.27
N PRO A 431 -3.33 -12.25 8.39
CA PRO A 431 -3.74 -11.08 9.12
C PRO A 431 -4.91 -10.36 8.42
N ASN A 432 -5.74 -9.71 9.22
CA ASN A 432 -6.77 -8.78 8.78
C ASN A 432 -6.67 -7.51 9.64
N PHE A 433 -6.29 -6.39 9.04
CA PHE A 433 -6.19 -5.11 9.73
C PHE A 433 -7.45 -4.24 9.58
N GLY A 434 -8.49 -4.80 8.96
CA GLY A 434 -9.74 -4.11 8.65
C GLY A 434 -10.00 -3.92 7.16
N GLN A 435 -9.03 -4.23 6.28
CA GLN A 435 -9.24 -4.10 4.82
C GLN A 435 -10.28 -5.09 4.28
N ARG A 436 -10.64 -6.13 5.04
CA ARG A 436 -11.77 -7.04 4.77
C ARG A 436 -12.61 -7.19 6.04
N PRO A 437 -13.87 -7.67 5.94
CA PRO A 437 -14.71 -7.89 7.11
C PRO A 437 -13.98 -8.69 8.19
N PHE A 438 -14.01 -8.21 9.42
CA PHE A 438 -13.59 -8.99 10.58
C PHE A 438 -14.51 -10.20 10.75
N ALA A 439 -13.96 -11.31 11.25
CA ALA A 439 -14.74 -12.48 11.63
C ALA A 439 -15.64 -12.15 12.83
N TYR A 440 -15.18 -11.29 13.73
CA TYR A 440 -15.91 -10.87 14.92
C TYR A 440 -15.91 -9.35 15.08
N THR A 441 -17.01 -8.81 15.62
CA THR A 441 -17.13 -7.38 15.87
C THR A 441 -16.06 -6.91 16.87
N PRO A 442 -15.23 -5.91 16.52
CA PRO A 442 -14.24 -5.35 17.44
C PRO A 442 -14.87 -4.84 18.74
N PRO A 443 -14.16 -4.89 19.88
CA PRO A 443 -14.62 -4.26 21.12
C PRO A 443 -14.91 -2.77 20.93
N VAL A 444 -15.89 -2.25 21.68
CA VAL A 444 -16.34 -0.84 21.56
C VAL A 444 -15.15 0.13 21.73
N GLY A 445 -15.05 1.07 20.78
CA GLY A 445 -14.03 2.11 20.79
C GLY A 445 -12.71 1.72 20.11
N PHE A 446 -12.50 0.46 19.75
CA PHE A 446 -11.35 0.03 18.95
C PHE A 446 -11.64 0.17 17.46
N LYS A 447 -10.63 0.57 16.70
CA LYS A 447 -10.75 0.86 15.26
C LYS A 447 -9.85 -0.03 14.42
N PRO A 448 -10.23 -0.36 13.17
CA PRO A 448 -9.31 -0.97 12.22
C PRO A 448 -8.11 -0.05 11.96
N LEU A 449 -6.94 -0.64 11.73
CA LEU A 449 -5.71 0.08 11.49
C LEU A 449 -5.61 0.47 10.01
N HIS A 450 -5.85 1.74 9.69
CA HIS A 450 -5.63 2.30 8.35
C HIS A 450 -5.44 3.81 8.43
N THR A 451 -4.91 4.41 7.36
CA THR A 451 -4.64 5.86 7.33
C THR A 451 -5.86 6.72 7.61
N GLY A 452 -7.07 6.23 7.32
CA GLY A 452 -8.33 6.89 7.66
C GLY A 452 -8.54 7.08 9.17
N ASN A 453 -8.09 6.13 9.99
CA ASN A 453 -8.26 6.14 11.45
C ASN A 453 -7.06 6.65 12.23
N LEU A 454 -5.88 6.75 11.60
CA LEU A 454 -4.71 7.40 12.19
C LEU A 454 -5.04 8.87 12.48
N SER A 455 -4.77 9.32 13.71
CA SER A 455 -4.73 10.75 14.00
C SER A 455 -3.63 11.39 13.14
N ALA A 456 -3.85 12.62 12.67
CA ALA A 456 -2.75 13.38 12.11
C ALA A 456 -1.72 13.56 13.24
N GLY A 457 -0.49 13.07 13.03
CA GLY A 457 0.61 13.32 13.96
C GLY A 457 0.81 14.83 14.10
N ALA A 458 1.09 15.30 15.31
CA ALA A 458 1.52 16.68 15.48
C ALA A 458 2.87 16.85 14.77
N VAL A 459 2.98 17.92 13.99
CA VAL A 459 4.24 18.34 13.39
C VAL A 459 5.25 18.63 14.49
N ALA A 460 6.44 18.07 14.41
CA ALA A 460 7.50 18.42 15.33
C ALA A 460 8.12 19.74 14.85
N ALA A 461 7.92 20.82 15.60
CA ALA A 461 8.60 22.10 15.36
C ALA A 461 10.00 22.14 16.01
N SER A 462 10.37 21.11 16.78
CA SER A 462 11.69 20.97 17.40
C SER A 462 11.96 19.52 17.77
N GLY A 463 13.23 19.20 18.01
CA GLY A 463 13.63 17.88 18.49
C GLY A 463 15.13 17.73 18.64
N SER A 464 15.58 16.48 18.75
CA SER A 464 17.00 16.13 18.70
C SER A 464 17.25 14.98 17.73
N PHE A 465 18.49 14.83 17.28
CA PHE A 465 18.95 13.70 16.48
C PHE A 465 20.38 13.32 16.86
N SER A 466 20.79 12.09 16.54
CA SER A 466 22.17 11.66 16.72
C SER A 466 22.95 11.92 15.43
N GLY A 467 23.89 12.86 15.47
CA GLY A 467 24.76 13.19 14.35
C GLY A 467 25.97 12.25 14.26
N ASN A 468 26.57 12.22 13.08
CA ASN A 468 27.66 11.30 12.74
C ASN A 468 28.95 12.01 12.27
N ALA A 469 28.98 13.35 12.23
CA ALA A 469 30.10 14.15 11.76
C ALA A 469 30.60 13.79 10.35
N ALA A 470 29.74 13.22 9.50
CA ALA A 470 30.06 12.83 8.13
C ALA A 470 29.31 13.70 7.12
N ALA A 471 29.89 13.84 5.91
CA ALA A 471 29.13 14.31 4.76
C ALA A 471 28.01 13.29 4.46
N ASP A 472 26.85 13.76 4.02
CA ASP A 472 25.61 12.97 3.95
C ASP A 472 25.16 12.37 5.30
N GLY A 473 25.10 13.25 6.32
CA GLY A 473 24.62 12.95 7.67
C GLY A 473 23.20 12.39 7.77
N PRO A 474 22.68 12.14 8.97
CA PRO A 474 21.40 11.44 9.17
C PRO A 474 20.20 12.18 8.55
N PHE A 475 19.15 11.42 8.25
CA PHE A 475 17.82 11.98 8.03
C PHE A 475 17.16 12.27 9.38
N VAL A 476 16.53 13.43 9.49
CA VAL A 476 15.81 13.88 10.67
C VAL A 476 14.37 14.14 10.29
N TRP A 477 13.47 13.43 10.96
CA TRP A 477 12.04 13.48 10.70
C TRP A 477 11.38 14.55 11.58
N CYS A 478 10.59 15.45 10.98
CA CYS A 478 9.86 16.50 11.69
C CYS A 478 8.35 16.40 11.49
N ASN A 479 7.87 15.29 10.91
CA ASN A 479 6.46 15.07 10.70
C ASN A 479 5.82 16.18 9.82
N GLY A 480 6.54 16.67 8.81
CA GLY A 480 6.06 17.67 7.84
C GLY A 480 7.21 18.21 6.99
N THR A 481 6.93 19.17 6.11
CA THR A 481 7.99 19.82 5.31
C THR A 481 8.54 21.02 6.09
N PRO A 482 9.82 21.02 6.52
CA PRO A 482 10.40 22.16 7.22
C PRO A 482 10.57 23.33 6.24
N GLU A 483 9.94 24.46 6.52
CA GLU A 483 10.14 25.71 5.78
C GLU A 483 11.40 26.42 6.25
N THR A 484 11.56 26.48 7.57
CA THR A 484 12.75 26.99 8.24
C THR A 484 13.41 25.85 9.01
N LEU A 485 14.73 25.94 9.24
CA LEU A 485 15.43 24.98 10.07
C LEU A 485 16.63 25.65 10.73
N ALA A 486 16.79 25.43 12.03
CA ALA A 486 18.01 25.70 12.76
C ALA A 486 18.48 24.43 13.47
N ILE A 487 19.79 24.18 13.48
CA ILE A 487 20.42 23.04 14.16
C ILE A 487 21.49 23.58 15.10
N ASN A 488 21.45 23.16 16.37
CA ASN A 488 22.31 23.65 17.45
C ASN A 488 22.34 25.19 17.53
N GLY A 489 21.21 25.84 17.23
CA GLY A 489 21.08 27.30 17.18
C GLY A 489 21.54 27.97 15.87
N ASN A 490 22.08 27.22 14.91
CA ASN A 490 22.58 27.75 13.64
C ASN A 490 21.54 27.59 12.53
N ALA A 491 21.24 28.66 11.79
CA ALA A 491 20.34 28.61 10.65
C ALA A 491 20.88 27.70 9.53
N VAL A 492 19.99 26.88 8.95
CA VAL A 492 20.30 25.97 7.86
C VAL A 492 20.12 26.66 6.51
N THR A 493 21.09 26.45 5.61
CA THR A 493 20.99 26.78 4.19
C THR A 493 20.72 25.50 3.43
N TRP A 494 19.56 25.41 2.79
CA TRP A 494 19.15 24.23 2.01
C TRP A 494 20.10 23.99 0.82
N GLY A 495 20.39 22.72 0.53
CA GLY A 495 21.37 22.30 -0.49
C GLY A 495 22.83 22.39 -0.05
N THR A 496 23.13 23.08 1.07
CA THR A 496 24.48 23.18 1.64
C THR A 496 24.59 22.43 2.98
N HIS A 497 23.76 22.79 3.97
CA HIS A 497 23.80 22.15 5.29
C HIS A 497 22.85 20.94 5.35
N ALA A 498 21.67 21.04 4.74
CA ALA A 498 20.68 19.97 4.67
C ALA A 498 19.85 20.05 3.37
N ASP A 499 19.14 18.97 3.03
CA ASP A 499 18.07 18.93 2.05
C ASP A 499 16.71 18.96 2.72
N ARG A 500 15.79 19.72 2.14
CA ARG A 500 14.39 19.77 2.55
C ARG A 500 13.63 18.61 1.92
N LEU A 501 12.89 17.88 2.73
CA LEU A 501 12.09 16.72 2.32
C LEU A 501 10.64 16.88 2.80
N ALA A 502 9.72 16.12 2.22
CA ALA A 502 8.28 16.24 2.49
C ALA A 502 7.90 15.97 3.97
N ASN A 503 8.77 15.27 4.69
CA ASN A 503 8.54 14.74 6.04
C ASN A 503 9.69 15.06 7.04
N GLY A 504 10.65 15.88 6.63
CA GLY A 504 11.87 16.10 7.40
C GLY A 504 12.97 16.80 6.62
N PHE A 505 14.20 16.56 7.04
CA PHE A 505 15.39 17.06 6.39
C PHE A 505 16.53 16.04 6.42
N LYS A 506 17.37 16.02 5.40
CA LYS A 506 18.56 15.16 5.31
C LYS A 506 19.81 16.01 5.44
N LEU A 507 20.70 15.72 6.38
CA LEU A 507 21.95 16.47 6.50
C LEU A 507 22.91 16.17 5.34
N ARG A 508 23.56 17.22 4.83
CA ARG A 508 24.61 17.13 3.79
C ARG A 508 26.01 17.33 4.35
N THR A 509 26.12 18.04 5.48
CA THR A 509 27.40 18.54 5.99
C THR A 509 27.99 17.66 7.09
N ALA A 510 29.32 17.57 7.10
CA ALA A 510 30.12 17.03 8.20
C ALA A 510 30.38 18.06 9.32
N SER A 511 29.96 19.32 9.12
CA SER A 511 30.22 20.41 10.07
C SER A 511 29.64 20.10 11.44
N THR A 512 30.47 20.22 12.49
CA THR A 512 30.04 20.01 13.87
C THR A 512 29.00 21.02 14.34
N SER A 513 28.88 22.17 13.67
CA SER A 513 27.81 23.15 13.94
C SER A 513 26.41 22.62 13.60
N TYR A 514 26.31 21.66 12.68
CA TYR A 514 25.04 21.11 12.16
C TYR A 514 24.93 19.59 12.28
N ASN A 515 26.03 18.87 12.51
CA ASN A 515 26.09 17.42 12.53
C ASN A 515 27.22 16.92 13.45
N ALA A 516 27.29 17.40 14.69
CA ALA A 516 28.26 16.89 15.66
C ALA A 516 28.03 15.39 15.92
N SER A 517 29.09 14.63 16.21
CA SER A 517 28.91 13.26 16.69
C SER A 517 28.14 13.26 18.01
N GLY A 518 27.10 12.43 18.11
CA GLY A 518 26.21 12.39 19.29
C GLY A 518 25.00 13.33 19.16
N THR A 519 24.44 13.78 20.28
CA THR A 519 23.16 14.48 20.29
C THR A 519 23.26 15.91 19.76
N ASN A 520 22.44 16.24 18.77
CA ASN A 520 22.23 17.58 18.22
C ASN A 520 20.77 17.98 18.44
N THR A 521 20.47 19.28 18.55
CA THR A 521 19.10 19.80 18.68
C THR A 521 18.70 20.57 17.43
N TRP A 522 17.40 20.62 17.14
CA TRP A 522 16.88 21.38 16.01
C TRP A 522 15.55 22.04 16.31
N THR A 523 15.26 23.13 15.58
CA THR A 523 13.99 23.84 15.58
C THR A 523 13.61 24.23 14.15
N ALA A 524 12.31 24.24 13.84
CA ALA A 524 11.81 24.50 12.50
C ALA A 524 10.38 25.05 12.55
N THR A 525 10.04 25.91 11.58
CA THR A 525 8.67 26.10 11.14
C THR A 525 8.37 25.00 10.14
N VAL A 526 7.33 24.22 10.39
CA VAL A 526 7.06 23.03 9.59
C VAL A 526 5.61 23.08 9.14
N LEU A 527 5.39 22.99 7.82
CA LEU A 527 4.05 22.88 7.27
C LEU A 527 3.43 21.56 7.72
N SER A 528 2.21 21.64 8.26
CA SER A 528 1.52 20.45 8.72
C SER A 528 1.20 19.51 7.57
N PRO A 529 1.45 18.20 7.69
CA PRO A 529 0.90 17.23 6.77
C PRO A 529 -0.55 17.01 7.18
N GLN A 530 -1.46 17.73 6.53
CA GLN A 530 -2.87 17.42 6.68
C GLN A 530 -3.26 16.27 5.75
N SER A 531 -3.20 15.09 6.36
CA SER A 531 -3.88 13.86 6.00
C SER A 531 -3.48 13.12 4.71
N LYS A 532 -2.87 11.97 4.97
CA LYS A 532 -3.18 10.65 4.40
C LYS A 532 -2.66 10.44 2.97
N SER A 533 -1.61 9.62 2.90
CA SER A 533 -1.21 8.77 1.78
C SER A 533 -0.59 9.43 0.54
N ALA A 534 0.74 9.29 0.51
CA ALA A 534 1.58 8.80 -0.60
C ALA A 534 3.07 8.92 -0.20
N PHE A 535 3.40 9.67 0.87
CA PHE A 535 4.77 9.81 1.41
C PHE A 535 4.86 10.11 2.92
N ASN A 536 3.75 10.01 3.68
CA ASN A 536 3.72 10.31 5.11
C ASN A 536 3.41 9.09 5.99
N ILE A 537 4.50 8.37 6.25
CA ILE A 537 4.80 7.57 7.44
C ILE A 537 4.80 8.51 8.65
N GLN A 538 3.73 8.52 9.45
CA GLN A 538 3.66 9.38 10.65
C GLN A 538 3.05 8.80 11.91
N THR A 539 2.45 7.62 11.83
CA THR A 539 2.42 6.71 12.98
C THR A 539 3.22 5.46 12.69
N ALA A 540 3.50 5.21 11.40
CA ALA A 540 4.09 4.01 10.84
C ALA A 540 5.53 4.22 10.38
N LYS A 541 6.53 4.14 11.28
CA LYS A 541 7.94 4.11 10.87
C LYS A 541 8.15 3.03 9.80
N ALA A 542 8.63 3.38 8.60
CA ALA A 542 9.07 2.35 7.67
C ALA A 542 10.24 1.63 8.32
N ASN A 543 10.20 0.31 8.27
CA ASN A 543 11.38 -0.49 8.56
C ASN A 543 12.41 -0.16 7.47
N PRO A 544 13.65 0.20 7.82
CA PRO A 544 14.72 0.33 6.84
C PRO A 544 14.86 -0.90 5.95
#